data_AF-A0A3M1R6E7-F1
#
_entry.id   AF-A0A3M1R6E7-F1
#
_cell.length_a   1.000
_cell.length_b   1.000
_cell.length_c   1.000
_cell.angle_alpha   90.00
_cell.angle_beta   90.00
_cell.angle_gamma   90.00
#
_symmetry.space_group_name_H-M   'P 1'
#
loop_
_entity.id
_entity.type
_entity.pdbx_description
1 polymer ?
#
loop_
_entity_poly.entity_id
_entity_poly.type
_entity_poly.pdbx_seq_one_letter_code
_entity_poly.pdbx_strand_id
1 'polypeptide(L)'
;MTLGICFTLALFPALLLAYGGVYTLTKHGDPLSGVQRDVSLPRGDCNQCHLPHSGYPFFPFADHTNALCYSCHNGAGALQIYQGQAVYDLSTHATSASMVWPSPPPARQAGDWGECVNCHNPHGYKDGTGLVPHMVWRREENLCKECHDGSPASDVYTEIGKVSSHPVTTYSGRHAADEGGDSSKFGTANRHAECVDCHNPHWAKTDSPSPPDASSRLKGVSRIVVGLGRTLTYTGPADTTAVKEYEICYKCHSSWTTLPAGTTDKAAEFDPANGSFHPVEAVGKNTDIDSRTLVAPLTATSQVYCTDCHTSDNTGVRGPHGSIYAPILKKAYFTGDNSSPPSTDVCFDCHVSTQYLTDTRASNSTYTHFRDGTSSGSKNFHYVHTVKDAQTSCKTCHYNIHGTTSAHLIVFNTAVVSSSGGQIRYEHRSDGGACTLKCHGKDHNPKSYRWK
;
A
#
# COMPACT_ATOMS: atom_id res chain seq x y z
N MET A 1 -32.99 -55.54 50.90
CA MET A 1 -34.27 -54.89 50.51
C MET A 1 -33.92 -53.53 49.93
N THR A 2 -34.27 -53.31 48.66
CA THR A 2 -34.72 -52.04 48.02
C THR A 2 -34.16 -50.71 48.57
N LEU A 3 -33.64 -49.77 47.77
CA LEU A 3 -34.23 -49.16 46.57
C LEU A 3 -33.11 -48.63 45.65
N GLY A 4 -33.27 -48.82 44.34
CA GLY A 4 -32.49 -48.10 43.33
C GLY A 4 -32.94 -46.64 43.24
N ILE A 5 -31.99 -45.72 43.28
CA ILE A 5 -32.22 -44.29 43.03
C ILE A 5 -31.95 -44.04 41.55
N CYS A 6 -33.00 -43.66 40.85
CA CYS A 6 -33.01 -43.27 39.45
C CYS A 6 -32.28 -41.92 39.30
N PHE A 7 -31.15 -41.89 38.60
CA PHE A 7 -30.55 -40.64 38.14
C PHE A 7 -31.38 -40.13 36.95
N THR A 8 -32.26 -39.17 37.21
CA THR A 8 -32.84 -38.34 36.15
C THR A 8 -31.74 -37.40 35.64
N LEU A 9 -31.09 -37.80 34.54
CA LEU A 9 -30.33 -36.85 33.72
C LEU A 9 -31.32 -35.80 33.23
N ALA A 10 -31.24 -34.61 33.82
CA ALA A 10 -31.86 -33.42 33.28
C ALA A 10 -31.21 -33.11 31.92
N LEU A 11 -31.85 -33.59 30.85
CA LEU A 11 -31.63 -33.14 29.49
C LEU A 11 -32.05 -31.66 29.40
N PHE A 12 -31.14 -30.76 29.77
CA PHE A 12 -31.23 -29.36 29.33
C PHE A 12 -31.16 -29.33 27.80
N PRO A 13 -32.01 -28.54 27.13
CA PRO A 13 -32.26 -28.71 25.70
C PRO A 13 -31.06 -28.23 24.89
N ALA A 14 -30.31 -29.19 24.35
CA ALA A 14 -29.37 -29.02 23.24
C ALA A 14 -30.05 -28.63 21.90
N LEU A 15 -31.27 -28.08 21.95
CA LEU A 15 -32.11 -27.78 20.79
C LEU A 15 -31.92 -26.36 20.24
N LEU A 16 -31.15 -25.50 20.92
CA LEU A 16 -30.88 -24.11 20.52
C LEU A 16 -29.58 -23.93 19.70
N LEU A 17 -28.80 -24.99 19.49
CA LEU A 17 -27.49 -24.93 18.81
C LEU A 17 -27.46 -25.55 17.40
N ALA A 18 -28.60 -26.02 16.89
CA ALA A 18 -28.76 -26.44 15.51
C ALA A 18 -29.75 -25.47 14.83
N TYR A 19 -29.54 -25.17 13.55
CA TYR A 19 -30.35 -24.29 12.69
C TYR A 19 -30.01 -22.77 12.77
N GLY A 20 -28.88 -22.38 12.17
CA GLY A 20 -28.69 -21.01 11.64
C GLY A 20 -27.69 -20.10 12.38
N GLY A 21 -27.24 -20.42 13.59
CA GLY A 21 -26.27 -19.58 14.30
C GLY A 21 -26.77 -18.13 14.48
N VAL A 22 -26.08 -17.16 13.88
CA VAL A 22 -26.46 -15.73 13.90
C VAL A 22 -27.18 -15.27 12.62
N TYR A 23 -27.68 -16.21 11.81
CA TYR A 23 -28.24 -15.96 10.49
C TYR A 23 -29.34 -14.90 10.47
N THR A 24 -30.26 -14.93 11.44
CA THR A 24 -31.36 -13.94 11.56
C THR A 24 -30.89 -12.53 11.88
N LEU A 25 -29.62 -12.36 12.28
CA LEU A 25 -28.97 -11.06 12.49
C LEU A 25 -28.22 -10.59 11.23
N THR A 26 -28.09 -11.45 10.22
CA THR A 26 -27.41 -11.13 8.97
C THR A 26 -28.36 -10.52 7.95
N LYS A 27 -27.80 -9.92 6.91
CA LYS A 27 -28.60 -9.50 5.76
C LYS A 27 -29.33 -10.68 5.11
N HIS A 28 -28.78 -11.89 5.07
CA HIS A 28 -29.50 -13.01 4.45
C HIS A 28 -30.75 -13.42 5.24
N GLY A 29 -30.68 -13.47 6.57
CA GLY A 29 -31.80 -13.87 7.42
C GLY A 29 -32.77 -12.74 7.78
N ASP A 30 -32.59 -11.54 7.22
CA ASP A 30 -33.45 -10.40 7.49
C ASP A 30 -34.83 -10.57 6.81
N PRO A 31 -35.95 -10.44 7.55
CA PRO A 31 -37.28 -10.68 7.01
C PRO A 31 -37.77 -9.59 6.05
N LEU A 32 -37.06 -8.45 5.93
CA LEU A 32 -37.44 -7.33 5.07
C LEU A 32 -36.53 -7.21 3.84
N SER A 33 -35.26 -7.51 4.00
CA SER A 33 -34.20 -7.27 3.03
C SER A 33 -33.36 -8.50 2.67
N GLY A 34 -33.58 -9.63 3.36
CA GLY A 34 -32.84 -10.86 3.14
C GLY A 34 -33.18 -11.65 1.90
N VAL A 35 -32.69 -12.89 1.87
CA VAL A 35 -32.71 -13.72 0.66
C VAL A 35 -34.13 -14.01 0.21
N GLN A 36 -34.36 -13.92 -1.10
CA GLN A 36 -35.65 -14.19 -1.72
C GLN A 36 -35.43 -14.80 -3.11
N ARG A 37 -35.21 -16.12 -3.15
CA ARG A 37 -35.16 -16.89 -4.39
C ARG A 37 -36.57 -17.27 -4.84
N ASP A 38 -37.37 -17.75 -3.89
CA ASP A 38 -38.74 -18.22 -4.11
C ASP A 38 -39.72 -17.26 -3.43
N VAL A 39 -40.52 -16.56 -4.24
CA VAL A 39 -41.51 -15.57 -3.77
C VAL A 39 -42.67 -16.20 -2.99
N SER A 40 -42.85 -17.52 -3.02
CA SER A 40 -43.86 -18.22 -2.24
C SER A 40 -43.45 -18.46 -0.78
N LEU A 41 -42.16 -18.32 -0.48
CA LEU A 41 -41.59 -18.47 0.85
C LEU A 41 -41.33 -17.10 1.48
N PRO A 42 -41.38 -16.97 2.83
CA PRO A 42 -40.98 -15.74 3.50
C PRO A 42 -39.55 -15.33 3.16
N ARG A 43 -39.29 -14.02 3.10
CA ARG A 43 -37.94 -13.49 2.92
C ARG A 43 -37.04 -13.91 4.08
N GLY A 44 -35.80 -14.25 3.76
CA GLY A 44 -34.83 -14.71 4.75
C GLY A 44 -35.13 -16.10 5.33
N ASP A 45 -36.14 -16.81 4.84
CA ASP A 45 -36.42 -18.19 5.28
C ASP A 45 -35.28 -19.15 4.88
N CYS A 46 -34.99 -20.15 5.70
CA CYS A 46 -33.96 -21.15 5.42
C CYS A 46 -34.20 -21.87 4.08
N ASN A 47 -35.47 -22.06 3.68
CA ASN A 47 -35.86 -22.76 2.46
C ASN A 47 -35.60 -21.93 1.18
N GLN A 48 -35.17 -20.67 1.34
CA GLN A 48 -34.66 -19.87 0.22
C GLN A 48 -33.35 -20.46 -0.32
N CYS A 49 -32.59 -21.16 0.53
CA CYS A 49 -31.35 -21.84 0.17
C CYS A 49 -31.46 -23.36 0.29
N HIS A 50 -32.17 -23.87 1.30
CA HIS A 50 -32.33 -25.29 1.57
C HIS A 50 -33.62 -25.88 0.97
N LEU A 51 -33.59 -27.15 0.59
CA LEU A 51 -34.75 -27.91 0.14
C LEU A 51 -35.11 -28.96 1.21
N PRO A 52 -36.30 -28.87 1.84
CA PRO A 52 -36.73 -29.88 2.78
C PRO A 52 -37.09 -31.17 2.01
N HIS A 53 -36.48 -32.29 2.38
CA HIS A 53 -36.85 -33.60 1.86
C HIS A 53 -36.85 -34.67 2.95
N SER A 54 -37.59 -35.76 2.70
CA SER A 54 -37.83 -36.86 3.64
C SER A 54 -36.53 -37.55 4.07
N GLY A 55 -35.96 -37.10 5.19
CA GLY A 55 -34.84 -37.76 5.87
C GLY A 55 -33.57 -36.93 6.05
N TYR A 56 -33.41 -35.79 5.35
CA TYR A 56 -32.25 -34.90 5.56
C TYR A 56 -32.69 -33.43 5.55
N PRO A 57 -32.48 -32.68 6.65
CA PRO A 57 -33.11 -31.37 6.78
C PRO A 57 -32.47 -30.19 6.01
N PHE A 58 -31.44 -30.39 5.16
CA PHE A 58 -30.55 -29.26 4.79
C PHE A 58 -29.83 -29.29 3.44
N PHE A 59 -30.31 -29.98 2.41
CA PHE A 59 -29.64 -29.91 1.10
C PHE A 59 -29.92 -28.59 0.41
N PRO A 60 -28.91 -27.85 -0.11
CA PRO A 60 -29.22 -26.69 -0.92
C PRO A 60 -29.80 -27.05 -2.27
N PHE A 61 -30.50 -26.08 -2.85
CA PHE A 61 -31.13 -26.26 -4.16
C PHE A 61 -30.11 -26.33 -5.32
N ALA A 62 -28.84 -26.04 -5.05
CA ALA A 62 -27.73 -26.12 -5.98
C ALA A 62 -26.50 -26.68 -5.27
N ASP A 63 -25.45 -27.00 -6.05
CA ASP A 63 -24.18 -27.48 -5.52
C ASP A 63 -23.60 -26.50 -4.49
N HIS A 64 -22.90 -27.04 -3.48
CA HIS A 64 -22.22 -26.30 -2.40
C HIS A 64 -20.98 -25.50 -2.86
N THR A 65 -21.03 -24.97 -4.07
CA THR A 65 -19.99 -24.18 -4.74
C THR A 65 -20.48 -22.75 -4.97
N ASN A 66 -19.65 -21.94 -5.62
CA ASN A 66 -19.95 -20.58 -6.05
C ASN A 66 -21.22 -20.50 -6.90
N ALA A 67 -21.62 -21.59 -7.58
CA ALA A 67 -22.86 -21.66 -8.35
C ALA A 67 -24.10 -21.30 -7.50
N LEU A 68 -24.16 -21.74 -6.23
CA LEU A 68 -25.24 -21.37 -5.32
C LEU A 68 -25.24 -19.86 -5.06
N CYS A 69 -24.06 -19.28 -4.80
CA CYS A 69 -23.91 -17.85 -4.54
C CYS A 69 -24.27 -17.01 -5.77
N TYR A 70 -23.81 -17.42 -6.96
CA TYR A 70 -24.03 -16.71 -8.22
C TYR A 70 -25.48 -16.71 -8.70
N SER A 71 -26.32 -17.64 -8.21
CA SER A 71 -27.76 -17.58 -8.47
C SER A 71 -28.41 -16.26 -8.05
N CYS A 72 -27.84 -15.58 -7.05
CA CYS A 72 -28.26 -14.26 -6.57
C CYS A 72 -27.18 -13.19 -6.77
N HIS A 73 -25.89 -13.54 -6.64
CA HIS A 73 -24.74 -12.63 -6.64
C HIS A 73 -23.93 -12.65 -7.95
N ASN A 74 -24.60 -12.68 -9.11
CA ASN A 74 -23.90 -12.64 -10.40
C ASN A 74 -23.38 -11.22 -10.73
N GLY A 75 -24.10 -10.18 -10.33
CA GLY A 75 -23.78 -8.78 -10.62
C GLY A 75 -22.92 -8.09 -9.57
N ALA A 76 -22.44 -6.90 -9.91
CA ALA A 76 -21.71 -6.05 -8.97
C ALA A 76 -22.59 -5.64 -7.77
N GLY A 77 -21.98 -5.60 -6.59
CA GLY A 77 -22.64 -5.16 -5.36
C GLY A 77 -22.91 -3.65 -5.35
N ALA A 78 -23.76 -3.18 -4.44
CA ALA A 78 -24.16 -1.78 -4.35
C ALA A 78 -22.98 -0.79 -4.21
N LEU A 79 -21.92 -1.20 -3.52
CA LEU A 79 -20.70 -0.40 -3.30
C LEU A 79 -19.62 -0.63 -4.36
N GLN A 80 -19.86 -1.53 -5.32
CA GLN A 80 -18.93 -1.88 -6.40
C GLN A 80 -17.55 -2.37 -5.92
N ILE A 81 -17.42 -2.77 -4.65
CA ILE A 81 -16.25 -3.47 -4.10
C ILE A 81 -16.22 -4.91 -4.62
N TYR A 82 -17.38 -5.56 -4.72
CA TYR A 82 -17.54 -6.77 -5.51
C TYR A 82 -18.09 -6.38 -6.88
N GLN A 83 -17.37 -6.66 -7.95
CA GLN A 83 -17.72 -6.24 -9.32
C GLN A 83 -18.48 -7.33 -10.11
N GLY A 84 -18.88 -8.41 -9.44
CA GLY A 84 -19.63 -9.51 -10.05
C GLY A 84 -18.77 -10.72 -10.36
N GLN A 85 -19.45 -11.80 -10.75
CA GLN A 85 -18.85 -13.12 -10.99
C GLN A 85 -17.69 -13.06 -11.98
N ALA A 86 -17.90 -12.42 -13.14
CA ALA A 86 -16.91 -12.39 -14.21
C ALA A 86 -15.57 -11.75 -13.80
N VAL A 87 -15.59 -10.83 -12.84
CA VAL A 87 -14.37 -10.20 -12.31
C VAL A 87 -13.71 -11.11 -11.28
N TYR A 88 -14.51 -11.67 -10.36
CA TYR A 88 -14.02 -12.56 -9.31
C TYR A 88 -13.37 -13.81 -9.88
N ASP A 89 -14.02 -14.48 -10.83
CA ASP A 89 -13.56 -15.75 -11.44
C ASP A 89 -12.18 -15.61 -12.11
N LEU A 90 -11.71 -14.38 -12.36
CA LEU A 90 -10.38 -14.10 -12.93
C LEU A 90 -9.37 -13.59 -11.90
N SER A 91 -9.74 -13.43 -10.62
CA SER A 91 -8.87 -12.98 -9.53
C SER A 91 -7.94 -14.09 -9.04
N THR A 92 -6.81 -13.73 -8.41
CA THR A 92 -5.92 -14.74 -7.82
C THR A 92 -6.59 -15.51 -6.68
N HIS A 93 -7.48 -14.88 -5.91
CA HIS A 93 -8.23 -15.61 -4.87
C HIS A 93 -9.21 -16.61 -5.47
N ALA A 94 -9.80 -16.34 -6.64
CA ALA A 94 -10.65 -17.33 -7.29
C ALA A 94 -9.86 -18.46 -7.94
N THR A 95 -8.66 -18.21 -8.47
CA THR A 95 -7.93 -19.20 -9.30
C THR A 95 -6.79 -19.94 -8.60
N SER A 96 -6.35 -19.46 -7.43
CA SER A 96 -5.22 -20.06 -6.72
C SER A 96 -5.63 -21.34 -5.99
N ALA A 97 -4.95 -22.44 -6.28
CA ALA A 97 -5.14 -23.71 -5.55
C ALA A 97 -4.80 -23.60 -4.05
N SER A 98 -4.05 -22.57 -3.64
CA SER A 98 -3.77 -22.27 -2.24
C SER A 98 -4.91 -21.52 -1.53
N MET A 99 -5.91 -21.02 -2.27
CA MET A 99 -7.05 -20.31 -1.67
C MET A 99 -8.08 -21.31 -1.13
N VAL A 100 -7.65 -22.09 -0.14
CA VAL A 100 -8.47 -23.05 0.60
C VAL A 100 -8.47 -22.61 2.06
N TRP A 101 -9.62 -22.72 2.71
CA TRP A 101 -9.74 -22.39 4.12
C TRP A 101 -8.76 -23.22 5.00
N PRO A 102 -7.86 -22.59 5.77
CA PRO A 102 -6.65 -23.24 6.31
C PRO A 102 -6.83 -24.04 7.62
N SER A 103 -8.02 -24.11 8.22
CA SER A 103 -8.25 -24.84 9.50
C SER A 103 -9.74 -25.24 9.71
N PRO A 104 -10.15 -26.13 10.63
CA PRO A 104 -11.44 -26.85 10.52
C PRO A 104 -12.65 -26.09 11.15
N PRO A 105 -13.93 -26.53 10.97
CA PRO A 105 -14.58 -27.15 9.81
C PRO A 105 -16.00 -26.61 9.44
N PRO A 106 -16.55 -27.01 8.26
CA PRO A 106 -15.98 -28.01 7.34
C PRO A 106 -14.70 -27.49 6.69
N ALA A 107 -13.57 -28.17 6.98
CA ALA A 107 -12.35 -27.97 6.25
C ALA A 107 -12.66 -28.46 4.84
N ARG A 108 -12.62 -27.54 3.89
CA ARG A 108 -13.04 -27.82 2.51
C ARG A 108 -12.04 -28.74 1.82
N GLN A 109 -12.53 -29.59 0.92
CA GLN A 109 -11.71 -30.64 0.33
C GLN A 109 -10.68 -30.05 -0.63
N ALA A 110 -9.64 -30.83 -0.93
CA ALA A 110 -8.72 -30.50 -2.02
C ALA A 110 -9.53 -30.40 -3.33
N GLY A 111 -9.73 -29.19 -3.84
CA GLY A 111 -10.59 -28.92 -5.00
C GLY A 111 -11.55 -27.73 -4.81
N ASP A 112 -11.87 -27.37 -3.56
CA ASP A 112 -12.78 -26.26 -3.22
C ASP A 112 -12.03 -24.91 -3.10
N TRP A 113 -10.99 -24.71 -3.92
CA TRP A 113 -10.24 -23.45 -3.90
C TRP A 113 -11.06 -22.33 -4.53
N GLY A 114 -10.89 -21.10 -4.04
CA GLY A 114 -11.56 -19.92 -4.60
C GLY A 114 -13.09 -19.92 -4.44
N GLU A 115 -13.63 -20.80 -3.60
CA GLU A 115 -15.03 -20.75 -3.21
C GLU A 115 -15.28 -19.54 -2.28
N CYS A 116 -16.38 -18.80 -2.49
CA CYS A 116 -16.79 -17.61 -1.72
C CYS A 116 -16.76 -17.88 -0.21
N VAL A 117 -17.15 -19.11 0.13
CA VAL A 117 -17.29 -19.67 1.46
C VAL A 117 -15.96 -19.96 2.15
N ASN A 118 -14.83 -19.87 1.44
CA ASN A 118 -13.49 -19.78 2.05
C ASN A 118 -13.27 -18.43 2.77
N CYS A 119 -14.13 -17.43 2.56
CA CYS A 119 -14.08 -16.15 3.27
C CYS A 119 -15.42 -15.78 3.91
N HIS A 120 -16.53 -16.13 3.25
CA HIS A 120 -17.88 -15.77 3.65
C HIS A 120 -18.61 -16.90 4.39
N ASN A 121 -19.39 -16.52 5.39
CA ASN A 121 -20.37 -17.38 6.04
C ASN A 121 -21.80 -16.92 5.69
N PRO A 122 -22.58 -17.66 4.89
CA PRO A 122 -23.96 -17.31 4.60
C PRO A 122 -24.87 -17.31 5.83
N HIS A 123 -24.46 -17.93 6.94
CA HIS A 123 -25.13 -17.90 8.25
C HIS A 123 -24.61 -16.81 9.19
N GLY A 124 -23.59 -16.06 8.77
CA GLY A 124 -22.92 -15.04 9.58
C GLY A 124 -22.09 -15.58 10.72
N TYR A 125 -21.24 -14.71 11.28
CA TYR A 125 -20.37 -15.04 12.40
C TYR A 125 -20.44 -13.94 13.45
N LYS A 126 -20.24 -14.29 14.73
CA LYS A 126 -20.18 -13.35 15.85
C LYS A 126 -18.91 -13.59 16.63
N ASP A 127 -18.14 -12.54 16.84
CA ASP A 127 -16.96 -12.53 17.69
C ASP A 127 -17.29 -11.90 19.07
N GLY A 128 -16.26 -11.70 19.91
CA GLY A 128 -16.41 -11.09 21.23
C GLY A 128 -16.91 -9.63 21.21
N THR A 129 -16.93 -8.97 20.06
CA THR A 129 -17.35 -7.57 19.87
C THR A 129 -18.71 -7.44 19.18
N GLY A 130 -19.25 -8.52 18.62
CA GLY A 130 -20.56 -8.52 17.99
C GLY A 130 -20.58 -9.24 16.65
N LEU A 131 -21.63 -8.98 15.87
CA LEU A 131 -21.76 -9.54 14.53
C LEU A 131 -20.56 -9.10 13.68
N VAL A 132 -19.94 -10.05 12.99
CA VAL A 132 -18.89 -9.75 12.01
C VAL A 132 -19.56 -9.21 10.74
N PRO A 133 -19.20 -7.99 10.29
CA PRO A 133 -19.78 -7.38 9.10
C PRO A 133 -19.54 -8.21 7.83
N HIS A 134 -20.30 -7.90 6.77
CA HIS A 134 -20.12 -8.49 5.43
C HIS A 134 -20.19 -10.03 5.36
N MET A 135 -20.71 -10.65 6.41
CA MET A 135 -20.92 -12.09 6.48
C MET A 135 -19.61 -12.85 6.21
N VAL A 136 -18.50 -12.38 6.76
CA VAL A 136 -17.22 -13.09 6.76
C VAL A 136 -16.97 -13.75 8.12
N TRP A 137 -16.06 -14.73 8.18
CA TRP A 137 -15.79 -15.50 9.40
C TRP A 137 -14.89 -14.78 10.42
N ARG A 138 -14.22 -13.71 10.00
CA ARG A 138 -13.28 -12.90 10.78
C ARG A 138 -13.39 -11.44 10.37
N ARG A 139 -13.16 -10.54 11.33
CA ARG A 139 -13.18 -9.10 11.12
C ARG A 139 -11.86 -8.63 10.52
N GLU A 140 -11.96 -7.76 9.51
CA GLU A 140 -10.84 -6.95 8.99
C GLU A 140 -9.62 -7.80 8.59
N GLU A 141 -8.43 -7.31 8.87
CA GLU A 141 -7.15 -7.99 8.74
C GLU A 141 -7.19 -9.43 9.27
N ASN A 142 -7.87 -9.75 10.38
CA ASN A 142 -7.89 -11.13 10.90
C ASN A 142 -8.41 -12.17 9.90
N LEU A 143 -9.22 -11.78 8.91
CA LEU A 143 -9.59 -12.68 7.80
C LEU A 143 -8.41 -12.98 6.87
N CYS A 144 -7.66 -11.94 6.50
CA CYS A 144 -6.49 -12.07 5.64
C CYS A 144 -5.38 -12.88 6.32
N LYS A 145 -5.23 -12.72 7.65
CA LYS A 145 -4.26 -13.42 8.48
C LYS A 145 -4.31 -14.94 8.35
N GLU A 146 -5.51 -15.49 8.26
CA GLU A 146 -5.70 -16.94 8.23
C GLU A 146 -4.88 -17.58 7.10
N CYS A 147 -4.64 -16.86 5.99
CA CYS A 147 -3.82 -17.36 4.88
C CYS A 147 -2.47 -16.65 4.70
N HIS A 148 -2.36 -15.38 5.11
CA HIS A 148 -1.20 -14.52 4.87
C HIS A 148 -0.25 -14.42 6.08
N ASP A 149 -0.20 -15.43 6.93
CA ASP A 149 0.73 -15.56 8.07
C ASP A 149 1.98 -16.43 7.76
N GLY A 150 2.18 -16.78 6.49
CA GLY A 150 3.30 -17.58 6.01
C GLY A 150 2.91 -18.93 5.42
N SER A 151 1.67 -19.39 5.64
CA SER A 151 1.12 -20.55 4.93
C SER A 151 -0.42 -20.52 4.90
N PRO A 152 -1.06 -20.71 3.74
CA PRO A 152 -0.48 -21.12 2.47
C PRO A 152 0.06 -19.96 1.60
N ALA A 153 -0.11 -18.70 2.03
CA ALA A 153 0.39 -17.53 1.30
C ALA A 153 1.51 -16.79 2.07
N SER A 154 2.10 -15.78 1.43
CA SER A 154 3.21 -15.00 1.98
C SER A 154 2.86 -14.36 3.34
N ASP A 155 3.82 -14.35 4.26
CA ASP A 155 3.69 -13.78 5.61
C ASP A 155 3.75 -12.25 5.61
N VAL A 156 2.59 -11.61 5.47
CA VAL A 156 2.44 -10.16 5.58
C VAL A 156 2.38 -9.71 7.05
N TYR A 157 2.04 -10.61 7.97
CA TYR A 157 1.81 -10.27 9.38
C TYR A 157 3.08 -9.92 10.13
N THR A 158 4.17 -10.62 9.82
CA THR A 158 5.48 -10.26 10.36
C THR A 158 5.91 -8.86 9.90
N GLU A 159 5.53 -8.43 8.71
CA GLU A 159 5.88 -7.12 8.16
C GLU A 159 5.11 -5.98 8.84
N ILE A 160 3.78 -6.10 8.97
CA ILE A 160 2.93 -5.07 9.60
C ILE A 160 3.16 -4.94 11.11
N GLY A 161 3.78 -5.95 11.74
CA GLY A 161 4.20 -5.92 13.14
C GLY A 161 5.50 -5.15 13.42
N LYS A 162 6.18 -4.65 12.37
CA LYS A 162 7.44 -3.90 12.52
C LYS A 162 7.23 -2.51 13.08
N VAL A 163 8.32 -1.91 13.58
CA VAL A 163 8.32 -0.59 14.26
C VAL A 163 7.79 0.56 13.40
N SER A 164 7.85 0.44 12.08
CA SER A 164 7.24 1.38 11.15
C SER A 164 6.36 0.62 10.18
N SER A 165 5.05 0.75 10.30
CA SER A 165 4.08 0.04 9.46
C SER A 165 2.83 0.90 9.20
N HIS A 166 2.05 0.52 8.19
CA HIS A 166 0.69 1.05 8.09
C HIS A 166 -0.16 0.47 9.23
N PRO A 167 -1.07 1.27 9.83
CA PRO A 167 -1.70 0.93 11.10
C PRO A 167 -2.89 -0.06 10.97
N VAL A 168 -2.70 -1.15 10.22
CA VAL A 168 -3.73 -2.17 9.94
C VAL A 168 -4.10 -3.04 11.15
N THR A 169 -3.31 -3.00 12.22
CA THR A 169 -3.55 -3.75 13.47
C THR A 169 -3.76 -2.83 14.68
N THR A 170 -3.68 -1.51 14.47
CA THR A 170 -3.76 -0.53 15.56
C THR A 170 -5.20 -0.18 15.91
N TYR A 171 -6.11 -0.36 14.96
CA TYR A 171 -7.52 0.00 15.08
C TYR A 171 -8.38 -1.16 14.58
N SER A 172 -9.61 -1.23 15.06
CA SER A 172 -10.61 -2.16 14.55
C SER A 172 -11.97 -1.46 14.50
N GLY A 173 -12.77 -1.79 13.50
CA GLY A 173 -14.11 -1.24 13.28
C GLY A 173 -14.12 0.22 12.81
N ARG A 174 -12.99 0.73 12.30
CA ARG A 174 -12.93 2.09 11.73
C ARG A 174 -13.32 2.13 10.26
N HIS A 175 -12.94 1.10 9.51
CA HIS A 175 -13.27 1.02 8.11
C HIS A 175 -14.77 0.79 7.93
N ALA A 176 -15.41 1.74 7.27
CA ALA A 176 -16.82 1.69 6.97
C ALA A 176 -17.06 1.57 5.47
N ALA A 177 -18.00 0.69 5.10
CA ALA A 177 -18.35 0.43 3.71
C ALA A 177 -18.91 1.68 2.98
N ASP A 178 -19.34 2.70 3.72
CA ASP A 178 -19.89 3.96 3.22
C ASP A 178 -18.89 5.12 3.26
N GLU A 179 -17.59 4.86 3.46
CA GLU A 179 -16.56 5.91 3.46
C GLU A 179 -16.56 6.74 2.18
N GLY A 180 -16.69 6.05 1.04
CA GLY A 180 -16.84 6.69 -0.26
C GLY A 180 -15.77 7.76 -0.51
N GLY A 181 -16.18 8.86 -1.14
CA GLY A 181 -15.32 9.99 -1.46
C GLY A 181 -15.31 11.10 -0.42
N ASP A 182 -15.79 10.85 0.81
CA ASP A 182 -15.77 11.85 1.88
C ASP A 182 -14.39 11.89 2.53
N SER A 183 -13.58 12.89 2.18
CA SER A 183 -12.22 13.01 2.69
C SER A 183 -12.13 13.27 4.20
N SER A 184 -13.21 13.71 4.85
CA SER A 184 -13.22 13.92 6.31
C SER A 184 -13.14 12.59 7.08
N LYS A 185 -13.64 11.49 6.49
CA LYS A 185 -13.56 10.14 7.05
C LYS A 185 -12.15 9.54 7.01
N PHE A 186 -11.22 10.15 6.26
CA PHE A 186 -9.79 9.79 6.19
C PHE A 186 -8.89 10.76 6.98
N GLY A 187 -9.49 11.80 7.57
CA GLY A 187 -8.78 12.83 8.32
C GLY A 187 -8.36 12.36 9.72
N THR A 188 -7.72 13.24 10.49
CA THR A 188 -7.08 12.91 11.79
C THR A 188 -7.93 12.08 12.75
N ALA A 189 -9.23 12.39 12.88
CA ALA A 189 -10.11 11.72 13.84
C ALA A 189 -10.41 10.25 13.48
N ASN A 190 -10.36 9.90 12.20
CA ASN A 190 -10.64 8.55 11.71
C ASN A 190 -9.54 8.04 10.77
N ARG A 191 -8.30 8.52 10.94
CA ARG A 191 -7.19 8.07 10.11
C ARG A 191 -6.88 6.62 10.43
N HIS A 192 -6.97 5.78 9.42
CA HIS A 192 -6.71 4.34 9.49
C HIS A 192 -6.23 3.85 8.13
N ALA A 193 -5.81 2.58 8.07
CA ALA A 193 -5.55 1.87 6.84
C ALA A 193 -5.87 0.40 7.11
N GLU A 194 -6.69 -0.21 6.27
CA GLU A 194 -6.99 -1.64 6.27
C GLU A 194 -6.40 -2.32 5.04
N CYS A 195 -6.35 -3.65 5.04
CA CYS A 195 -5.96 -4.42 3.85
C CYS A 195 -6.82 -4.04 2.64
N VAL A 196 -8.12 -3.83 2.86
CA VAL A 196 -9.10 -3.54 1.79
C VAL A 196 -9.08 -2.10 1.29
N ASP A 197 -8.34 -1.20 1.96
CA ASP A 197 -8.13 0.16 1.47
C ASP A 197 -7.20 0.25 0.26
N CYS A 198 -6.37 -0.78 0.09
CA CYS A 198 -5.36 -0.91 -0.95
C CYS A 198 -5.57 -2.15 -1.83
N HIS A 199 -6.11 -3.24 -1.27
CA HIS A 199 -6.36 -4.49 -1.99
C HIS A 199 -7.84 -4.77 -2.15
N ASN A 200 -8.25 -5.28 -3.30
CA ASN A 200 -9.57 -5.86 -3.45
C ASN A 200 -9.45 -7.38 -3.56
N PRO A 201 -9.86 -8.17 -2.54
CA PRO A 201 -9.74 -9.62 -2.61
C PRO A 201 -10.52 -10.23 -3.77
N HIS A 202 -11.56 -9.54 -4.26
CA HIS A 202 -12.38 -10.01 -5.38
C HIS A 202 -11.82 -9.68 -6.77
N TRP A 203 -10.72 -8.94 -6.85
CA TRP A 203 -10.16 -8.51 -8.15
C TRP A 203 -8.63 -8.57 -8.21
N ALA A 204 -7.94 -8.63 -7.07
CA ALA A 204 -6.49 -8.65 -7.01
C ALA A 204 -5.90 -9.81 -7.84
N LYS A 205 -4.87 -9.51 -8.64
CA LYS A 205 -4.15 -10.49 -9.46
C LYS A 205 -2.64 -10.33 -9.31
N THR A 206 -1.94 -11.44 -9.49
CA THR A 206 -0.48 -11.43 -9.65
C THR A 206 -0.10 -10.88 -11.02
N ASP A 207 0.85 -9.95 -11.01
CA ASP A 207 1.46 -9.38 -12.21
C ASP A 207 2.83 -8.75 -11.89
N SER A 208 3.45 -8.21 -12.95
CA SER A 208 4.72 -7.48 -12.94
C SER A 208 4.52 -6.13 -13.65
N PRO A 209 3.97 -5.11 -12.97
CA PRO A 209 3.66 -3.82 -13.59
C PRO A 209 4.93 -2.99 -13.82
N SER A 210 4.85 -1.98 -14.69
CA SER A 210 5.92 -0.97 -14.88
C SER A 210 5.41 0.42 -14.49
N PRO A 211 6.20 1.24 -13.77
CA PRO A 211 5.75 2.55 -13.33
C PRO A 211 5.27 3.43 -14.51
N PRO A 212 4.22 4.25 -14.31
CA PRO A 212 3.51 4.48 -13.05
C PRO A 212 2.33 3.52 -12.80
N ASP A 213 2.05 2.61 -13.73
CA ASP A 213 0.90 1.70 -13.64
C ASP A 213 1.00 0.83 -12.39
N ALA A 214 -0.05 0.78 -11.58
CA ALA A 214 -0.07 0.00 -10.36
C ALA A 214 -0.08 -1.51 -10.65
N SER A 215 0.37 -2.30 -9.68
CA SER A 215 0.14 -3.75 -9.71
C SER A 215 -1.34 -4.05 -9.75
N SER A 216 -1.71 -5.09 -10.48
CA SER A 216 -3.07 -5.65 -10.50
C SER A 216 -3.52 -6.17 -9.12
N ARG A 217 -2.62 -6.25 -8.14
CA ARG A 217 -2.96 -6.47 -6.71
C ARG A 217 -3.74 -5.30 -6.10
N LEU A 218 -3.69 -4.13 -6.73
CA LEU A 218 -4.31 -2.88 -6.31
C LEU A 218 -5.51 -2.49 -7.20
N LYS A 219 -6.06 -3.44 -7.97
CA LYS A 219 -7.28 -3.22 -8.77
C LYS A 219 -8.52 -3.20 -7.89
N GLY A 220 -9.55 -2.49 -8.33
CA GLY A 220 -10.86 -2.52 -7.67
C GLY A 220 -10.92 -1.82 -6.33
N VAL A 221 -9.98 -0.92 -6.05
CA VAL A 221 -10.01 -0.06 -4.86
C VAL A 221 -10.21 1.38 -5.26
N SER A 222 -10.71 2.17 -4.31
CA SER A 222 -10.80 3.60 -4.49
C SER A 222 -9.42 4.25 -4.55
N ARG A 223 -9.32 5.41 -5.20
CA ARG A 223 -8.07 6.16 -5.36
C ARG A 223 -8.32 7.64 -5.60
N ILE A 224 -7.26 8.44 -5.50
CA ILE A 224 -7.29 9.88 -5.75
C ILE A 224 -6.57 10.17 -7.06
N VAL A 225 -7.35 10.49 -8.09
CA VAL A 225 -6.84 10.85 -9.41
C VAL A 225 -6.49 12.33 -9.42
N VAL A 226 -5.33 12.65 -9.98
CA VAL A 226 -4.85 14.03 -10.09
C VAL A 226 -5.28 14.62 -11.44
N GLY A 227 -6.32 15.44 -11.42
CA GLY A 227 -6.92 16.07 -12.60
C GLY A 227 -6.21 17.34 -13.08
N LEU A 228 -6.86 18.03 -14.02
CA LEU A 228 -6.40 19.35 -14.49
C LEU A 228 -6.36 20.35 -13.33
N GLY A 229 -5.38 21.26 -13.38
CA GLY A 229 -5.11 22.21 -12.30
C GLY A 229 -4.70 21.54 -10.98
N ARG A 230 -4.26 20.28 -11.02
CA ARG A 230 -3.88 19.46 -9.84
C ARG A 230 -5.05 19.17 -8.89
N THR A 231 -6.29 19.21 -9.39
CA THR A 231 -7.48 18.87 -8.60
C THR A 231 -7.45 17.40 -8.20
N LEU A 232 -7.50 17.11 -6.91
CA LEU A 232 -7.50 15.76 -6.36
C LEU A 232 -8.94 15.22 -6.28
N THR A 233 -9.24 14.20 -7.08
CA THR A 233 -10.61 13.69 -7.25
C THR A 233 -10.70 12.24 -6.80
N TYR A 234 -11.63 11.97 -5.90
CA TYR A 234 -11.96 10.60 -5.53
C TYR A 234 -12.52 9.83 -6.73
N THR A 235 -11.98 8.65 -6.95
CA THR A 235 -12.47 7.68 -7.94
C THR A 235 -12.78 6.38 -7.22
N GLY A 236 -14.00 5.90 -7.37
CA GLY A 236 -14.48 4.70 -6.68
C GLY A 236 -13.99 3.38 -7.29
N PRO A 237 -14.23 2.25 -6.61
CA PRO A 237 -13.74 0.92 -7.00
C PRO A 237 -14.37 0.36 -8.29
N ALA A 238 -15.44 0.99 -8.80
CA ALA A 238 -16.07 0.62 -10.07
C ALA A 238 -15.26 1.08 -11.30
N ASP A 239 -14.34 2.02 -11.10
CA ASP A 239 -13.55 2.57 -12.20
C ASP A 239 -12.55 1.53 -12.72
N THR A 240 -12.59 1.33 -14.04
CA THR A 240 -11.80 0.31 -14.74
C THR A 240 -10.57 0.88 -15.43
N THR A 241 -10.32 2.18 -15.31
CA THR A 241 -9.17 2.81 -15.97
C THR A 241 -7.86 2.37 -15.31
N ALA A 242 -6.75 2.57 -16.02
CA ALA A 242 -5.43 2.22 -15.51
C ALA A 242 -5.17 2.95 -14.18
N VAL A 243 -4.95 2.16 -13.14
CA VAL A 243 -4.62 2.66 -11.79
C VAL A 243 -3.14 2.99 -11.78
N LYS A 244 -2.77 4.11 -11.19
CA LYS A 244 -1.36 4.43 -10.90
C LYS A 244 -1.09 4.29 -9.42
N GLU A 245 0.08 3.78 -9.03
CA GLU A 245 0.33 3.41 -7.62
C GLU A 245 0.15 4.62 -6.68
N TYR A 246 0.67 5.78 -7.08
CA TYR A 246 0.60 7.00 -6.28
C TYR A 246 -0.85 7.47 -5.99
N GLU A 247 -1.81 7.16 -6.87
CA GLU A 247 -3.21 7.58 -6.70
C GLU A 247 -3.83 6.93 -5.45
N ILE A 248 -3.36 5.73 -5.09
CA ILE A 248 -3.80 5.03 -3.87
C ILE A 248 -3.14 5.68 -2.65
N CYS A 249 -1.83 5.93 -2.72
CA CYS A 249 -1.09 6.61 -1.65
C CYS A 249 -1.70 7.99 -1.32
N TYR A 250 -2.16 8.71 -2.34
CA TYR A 250 -2.75 10.04 -2.19
C TYR A 250 -4.07 10.08 -1.42
N LYS A 251 -4.77 8.95 -1.22
CA LYS A 251 -5.90 8.89 -0.28
C LYS A 251 -5.51 9.38 1.11
N CYS A 252 -4.28 9.11 1.54
CA CYS A 252 -3.82 9.36 2.90
C CYS A 252 -2.65 10.34 2.98
N HIS A 253 -1.84 10.44 1.91
CA HIS A 253 -0.59 11.20 1.87
C HIS A 253 -0.66 12.48 1.03
N SER A 254 -1.86 12.91 0.63
CA SER A 254 -2.06 14.18 -0.08
C SER A 254 -3.02 15.12 0.65
N SER A 255 -3.11 16.35 0.14
CA SER A 255 -4.09 17.34 0.59
C SER A 255 -5.55 16.99 0.28
N TRP A 256 -5.84 15.86 -0.36
CA TRP A 256 -7.21 15.38 -0.51
C TRP A 256 -7.91 15.19 0.84
N THR A 257 -7.16 14.78 1.87
CA THR A 257 -7.62 14.68 3.26
C THR A 257 -6.72 15.48 4.21
N THR A 258 -7.09 15.57 5.49
CA THR A 258 -6.30 16.25 6.52
C THR A 258 -5.03 15.47 6.81
N LEU A 259 -3.89 16.06 6.46
CA LEU A 259 -2.55 15.49 6.70
C LEU A 259 -2.14 15.57 8.19
N PRO A 260 -1.40 14.58 8.71
CA PRO A 260 -0.79 14.66 10.03
C PRO A 260 0.16 15.86 10.16
N ALA A 261 0.25 16.43 11.36
CA ALA A 261 1.16 17.54 11.63
C ALA A 261 2.62 17.16 11.31
N GLY A 262 3.35 18.09 10.67
CA GLY A 262 4.75 17.86 10.27
C GLY A 262 4.93 17.02 9.01
N THR A 263 3.84 16.58 8.36
CA THR A 263 3.90 15.94 7.04
C THR A 263 3.58 16.94 5.93
N THR A 264 4.05 16.63 4.72
CA THR A 264 3.84 17.45 3.53
C THR A 264 2.99 16.71 2.51
N ASP A 265 2.30 17.47 1.67
CA ASP A 265 1.44 16.96 0.61
C ASP A 265 2.26 16.31 -0.52
N LYS A 266 2.17 14.99 -0.64
CA LYS A 266 2.93 14.24 -1.67
C LYS A 266 2.45 14.52 -3.08
N ALA A 267 1.18 14.81 -3.29
CA ALA A 267 0.69 15.20 -4.61
C ALA A 267 1.28 16.55 -5.06
N ALA A 268 1.47 17.49 -4.12
CA ALA A 268 2.13 18.75 -4.41
C ALA A 268 3.64 18.60 -4.63
N GLU A 269 4.31 17.71 -3.89
CA GLU A 269 5.75 17.47 -4.04
C GLU A 269 6.08 16.78 -5.37
N PHE A 270 5.28 15.82 -5.81
CA PHE A 270 5.50 15.11 -7.07
C PHE A 270 4.90 15.82 -8.30
N ASP A 271 4.38 17.04 -8.16
CA ASP A 271 3.85 17.81 -9.29
C ASP A 271 4.90 17.95 -10.41
N PRO A 272 4.61 17.47 -11.64
CA PRO A 272 5.50 17.63 -12.77
C PRO A 272 5.83 19.08 -13.15
N ALA A 273 5.11 20.08 -12.61
CA ALA A 273 5.43 21.50 -12.73
C ALA A 273 6.56 21.97 -11.81
N ASN A 274 6.94 21.19 -10.80
CA ASN A 274 8.05 21.49 -9.91
C ASN A 274 9.39 21.56 -10.68
N GLY A 275 10.32 22.35 -10.14
CA GLY A 275 11.66 22.54 -10.73
C GLY A 275 12.47 21.24 -10.74
N SER A 276 12.19 20.34 -9.80
CA SER A 276 12.71 18.98 -9.76
C SER A 276 11.89 18.07 -8.85
N PHE A 277 11.92 16.77 -9.12
CA PHE A 277 11.21 15.72 -8.38
C PHE A 277 11.81 14.35 -8.73
N HIS A 278 11.63 13.36 -7.84
CA HIS A 278 11.79 11.97 -8.23
C HIS A 278 10.63 11.53 -9.12
N PRO A 279 10.86 10.71 -10.16
CA PRO A 279 9.93 10.53 -11.27
C PRO A 279 8.76 9.57 -10.96
N VAL A 280 7.89 9.94 -10.01
CA VAL A 280 6.71 9.16 -9.62
C VAL A 280 5.52 9.44 -10.54
N GLU A 281 5.09 10.70 -10.64
CA GLU A 281 3.95 11.08 -11.49
C GLU A 281 4.29 11.20 -12.97
N ALA A 282 5.53 11.58 -13.28
CA ALA A 282 6.03 11.78 -14.64
C ALA A 282 7.54 11.54 -14.72
N VAL A 283 8.06 11.47 -15.95
CA VAL A 283 9.50 11.47 -16.21
C VAL A 283 10.17 12.70 -15.58
N GLY A 284 11.34 12.49 -14.99
CA GLY A 284 12.10 13.54 -14.30
C GLY A 284 12.59 14.64 -15.26
N LYS A 285 12.89 15.82 -14.73
CA LYS A 285 13.33 16.98 -15.52
C LYS A 285 14.73 16.83 -16.13
N ASN A 286 15.60 16.05 -15.49
CA ASN A 286 17.00 15.90 -15.86
C ASN A 286 17.20 14.74 -16.86
N THR A 287 16.60 14.86 -18.04
CA THR A 287 16.60 13.78 -19.05
C THR A 287 17.96 13.56 -19.72
N ASP A 288 18.94 14.44 -19.48
CA ASP A 288 20.33 14.33 -19.92
C ASP A 288 21.26 13.74 -18.84
N ILE A 289 20.71 13.19 -17.75
CA ILE A 289 21.49 12.44 -16.77
C ILE A 289 22.22 11.27 -17.43
N ASP A 290 23.51 11.12 -17.13
CA ASP A 290 24.32 10.03 -17.67
C ASP A 290 23.85 8.68 -17.09
N SER A 291 23.52 7.72 -17.96
CA SER A 291 22.99 6.43 -17.54
C SER A 291 23.94 5.64 -16.63
N ARG A 292 25.24 5.93 -16.63
CA ARG A 292 26.22 5.31 -15.72
C ARG A 292 26.05 5.73 -14.27
N THR A 293 25.27 6.78 -14.01
CA THR A 293 24.91 7.21 -12.65
C THR A 293 23.69 6.47 -12.09
N LEU A 294 23.00 5.69 -12.93
CA LEU A 294 21.81 4.93 -12.56
C LEU A 294 22.08 3.43 -12.59
N VAL A 295 21.51 2.69 -11.62
CA VAL A 295 21.59 1.24 -11.56
C VAL A 295 20.75 0.65 -12.68
N ALA A 296 21.35 -0.19 -13.54
CA ALA A 296 20.62 -0.84 -14.62
C ALA A 296 19.44 -1.69 -14.07
N PRO A 297 18.27 -1.68 -14.73
CA PRO A 297 17.99 -1.15 -16.07
C PRO A 297 17.45 0.30 -16.09
N LEU A 298 17.61 1.09 -15.01
CA LEU A 298 17.10 2.46 -14.97
C LEU A 298 17.78 3.35 -16.02
N THR A 299 17.00 4.27 -16.57
CA THR A 299 17.42 5.25 -17.57
C THR A 299 16.93 6.64 -17.17
N ALA A 300 17.38 7.67 -17.88
CA ALA A 300 16.96 9.06 -17.68
C ALA A 300 15.44 9.28 -17.83
N THR A 301 14.74 8.36 -18.49
CA THR A 301 13.28 8.42 -18.71
C THR A 301 12.50 7.43 -17.84
N SER A 302 13.17 6.68 -16.96
CA SER A 302 12.49 5.76 -16.06
C SER A 302 11.65 6.50 -15.03
N GLN A 303 10.43 6.02 -14.81
CA GLN A 303 9.63 6.37 -13.64
C GLN A 303 9.87 5.34 -12.53
N VAL A 304 9.55 5.72 -11.29
CA VAL A 304 9.68 4.88 -10.09
C VAL A 304 8.36 4.86 -9.32
N TYR A 305 8.16 3.82 -8.55
CA TYR A 305 7.06 3.68 -7.61
C TYR A 305 7.35 4.39 -6.29
N CYS A 306 6.30 4.74 -5.55
CA CYS A 306 6.44 5.09 -4.13
C CYS A 306 7.08 3.91 -3.37
N THR A 307 6.71 2.68 -3.72
CA THR A 307 7.20 1.45 -3.08
C THR A 307 8.59 1.01 -3.50
N ASP A 308 9.26 1.71 -4.43
CA ASP A 308 10.68 1.47 -4.69
C ASP A 308 11.55 1.95 -3.51
N CYS A 309 11.06 2.95 -2.75
CA CYS A 309 11.65 3.40 -1.49
C CYS A 309 10.81 2.98 -0.27
N HIS A 310 9.48 3.13 -0.35
CA HIS A 310 8.56 2.89 0.76
C HIS A 310 7.96 1.48 0.72
N THR A 311 8.77 0.47 1.05
CA THR A 311 8.34 -0.93 1.10
C THR A 311 8.97 -1.61 2.30
N SER A 312 8.45 -2.79 2.63
CA SER A 312 9.11 -3.74 3.52
C SER A 312 10.60 -3.90 3.22
N ASP A 313 11.42 -3.94 4.28
CA ASP A 313 12.86 -4.23 4.21
C ASP A 313 13.16 -5.71 3.92
N ASN A 314 12.13 -6.55 3.98
CA ASN A 314 12.15 -7.94 3.54
C ASN A 314 11.93 -8.03 2.02
N THR A 315 12.60 -8.99 1.37
CA THR A 315 12.45 -9.24 -0.07
C THR A 315 11.33 -10.22 -0.40
N GLY A 316 10.88 -11.04 0.57
CA GLY A 316 9.82 -12.04 0.37
C GLY A 316 8.41 -11.48 0.32
N VAL A 317 8.20 -10.27 0.85
CA VAL A 317 6.93 -9.54 0.84
C VAL A 317 7.18 -8.13 0.37
N ARG A 318 6.56 -7.75 -0.74
CA ARG A 318 6.69 -6.42 -1.33
C ARG A 318 5.45 -5.59 -1.04
N GLY A 319 5.65 -4.29 -0.84
CA GLY A 319 4.59 -3.32 -0.57
C GLY A 319 4.84 -2.57 0.74
N PRO A 320 4.09 -1.49 1.00
CA PRO A 320 4.32 -0.61 2.14
C PRO A 320 3.70 -1.19 3.41
N HIS A 321 4.00 -2.45 3.77
CA HIS A 321 3.36 -3.12 4.90
C HIS A 321 4.02 -2.71 6.22
N GLY A 322 5.33 -2.95 6.35
CA GLY A 322 6.12 -2.42 7.44
C GLY A 322 7.60 -2.68 7.27
N SER A 323 8.43 -1.87 7.92
CA SER A 323 9.88 -1.92 7.89
C SER A 323 10.50 -1.60 9.24
N ILE A 324 11.71 -2.11 9.47
CA ILE A 324 12.56 -1.67 10.58
C ILE A 324 13.09 -0.24 10.39
N TYR A 325 13.05 0.28 9.17
CA TYR A 325 13.50 1.63 8.82
C TYR A 325 12.29 2.56 8.65
N ALA A 326 12.20 3.61 9.48
CA ALA A 326 11.10 4.56 9.39
C ALA A 326 11.38 5.71 8.40
N PRO A 327 10.38 6.21 7.64
CA PRO A 327 9.00 5.71 7.55
C PRO A 327 8.82 4.64 6.46
N ILE A 328 8.63 3.38 6.87
CA ILE A 328 8.46 2.19 6.01
C ILE A 328 9.46 2.16 4.83
N LEU A 329 10.75 2.30 5.10
CA LEU A 329 11.78 2.36 4.07
C LEU A 329 12.36 0.97 3.80
N LYS A 330 12.63 0.67 2.52
CA LYS A 330 13.26 -0.59 2.09
C LYS A 330 14.63 -0.82 2.73
N LYS A 331 15.39 0.26 2.90
CA LYS A 331 16.74 0.29 3.46
C LYS A 331 16.90 1.51 4.36
N ALA A 332 17.99 1.55 5.11
CA ALA A 332 18.34 2.71 5.90
C ALA A 332 18.45 3.97 5.01
N TYR A 333 17.91 5.08 5.50
CA TYR A 333 18.11 6.41 4.94
C TYR A 333 19.07 7.19 5.83
N PHE A 334 20.29 7.38 5.34
CA PHE A 334 21.38 7.99 6.06
C PHE A 334 21.18 9.50 6.12
N THR A 335 21.01 10.01 7.34
CA THR A 335 20.90 11.45 7.63
C THR A 335 22.05 11.96 8.49
N GLY A 336 23.11 11.15 8.61
CA GLY A 336 24.29 11.49 9.41
C GLY A 336 25.07 12.65 8.84
N ASP A 337 25.91 13.23 9.69
CA ASP A 337 26.80 14.33 9.35
C ASP A 337 28.18 14.06 9.96
N ASN A 338 29.24 14.59 9.36
CA ASN A 338 30.64 14.23 9.68
C ASN A 338 30.91 12.71 9.58
N SER A 339 30.18 12.02 8.72
CA SER A 339 30.34 10.60 8.41
C SER A 339 29.80 10.30 7.00
N SER A 340 30.52 9.48 6.24
CA SER A 340 30.15 9.19 4.86
C SER A 340 28.88 8.34 4.76
N PRO A 341 27.98 8.62 3.81
CA PRO A 341 26.86 7.74 3.50
C PRO A 341 27.36 6.34 3.12
N PRO A 342 26.79 5.26 3.70
CA PRO A 342 27.15 3.90 3.32
C PRO A 342 26.62 3.56 1.93
N SER A 343 27.31 2.69 1.19
CA SER A 343 26.83 2.19 -0.11
C SER A 343 25.53 1.37 -0.03
N THR A 344 25.10 1.00 1.18
CA THR A 344 23.84 0.32 1.47
C THR A 344 22.67 1.27 1.72
N ASP A 345 22.87 2.59 1.61
CA ASP A 345 21.81 3.59 1.70
C ASP A 345 20.74 3.38 0.60
N VAL A 346 19.47 3.68 0.93
CA VAL A 346 18.32 3.52 0.03
C VAL A 346 18.49 4.24 -1.32
N CYS A 347 19.21 5.37 -1.36
CA CYS A 347 19.47 6.09 -2.61
C CYS A 347 20.18 5.20 -3.65
N PHE A 348 21.04 4.29 -3.18
CA PHE A 348 21.88 3.47 -4.03
C PHE A 348 21.18 2.21 -4.59
N ASP A 349 19.88 2.05 -4.34
CA ASP A 349 19.05 1.13 -5.12
C ASP A 349 18.82 1.65 -6.55
N CYS A 350 18.87 2.97 -6.74
CA CYS A 350 18.69 3.61 -8.04
C CYS A 350 19.96 4.31 -8.53
N HIS A 351 20.77 4.87 -7.62
CA HIS A 351 21.99 5.59 -7.96
C HIS A 351 23.23 4.69 -7.82
N VAL A 352 24.14 4.72 -8.80
CA VAL A 352 25.37 3.91 -8.73
C VAL A 352 26.34 4.53 -7.71
N SER A 353 26.44 3.93 -6.52
CA SER A 353 27.20 4.47 -5.38
C SER A 353 28.64 4.89 -5.70
N THR A 354 29.34 4.14 -6.57
CA THR A 354 30.71 4.47 -6.96
C THR A 354 30.82 5.79 -7.73
N GLN A 355 29.75 6.24 -8.41
CA GLN A 355 29.73 7.54 -9.08
C GLN A 355 29.62 8.72 -8.12
N TYR A 356 29.15 8.49 -6.89
CA TYR A 356 28.92 9.55 -5.90
C TYR A 356 29.91 9.52 -4.74
N LEU A 357 30.49 8.35 -4.42
CA LEU A 357 31.31 8.12 -3.22
C LEU A 357 32.80 7.86 -3.49
N THR A 358 33.29 7.91 -4.73
CA THR A 358 34.72 7.62 -5.03
C THR A 358 35.46 8.75 -5.75
N ASP A 359 36.75 8.93 -5.44
CA ASP A 359 37.65 9.89 -6.10
C ASP A 359 38.24 9.32 -7.41
N THR A 360 37.41 9.01 -8.40
CA THR A 360 37.96 8.65 -9.72
C THR A 360 38.17 9.91 -10.55
N ARG A 361 39.32 10.57 -10.36
CA ARG A 361 39.71 11.84 -11.01
C ARG A 361 39.67 11.85 -12.55
N ALA A 362 39.28 10.78 -13.24
CA ALA A 362 39.33 10.71 -14.70
C ALA A 362 38.03 10.23 -15.40
N SER A 363 36.93 9.89 -14.70
CA SER A 363 35.69 9.51 -15.42
C SER A 363 34.36 9.77 -14.70
N ASN A 364 34.25 9.65 -13.37
CA ASN A 364 32.94 9.82 -12.71
C ASN A 364 32.47 11.27 -12.56
N SER A 365 33.40 12.24 -12.54
CA SER A 365 33.07 13.66 -12.36
C SER A 365 32.34 14.25 -13.57
N THR A 366 32.51 13.65 -14.76
CA THR A 366 31.72 14.02 -15.94
C THR A 366 30.30 13.50 -15.88
N TYR A 367 30.02 12.38 -15.20
CA TYR A 367 28.71 11.74 -15.26
C TYR A 367 27.68 12.38 -14.32
N THR A 368 28.10 12.84 -13.14
CA THR A 368 27.19 13.43 -12.15
C THR A 368 26.91 14.92 -12.34
N HIS A 369 27.56 15.56 -13.31
CA HIS A 369 27.42 17.00 -13.58
C HIS A 369 27.57 17.90 -12.32
N PHE A 370 28.42 17.52 -11.37
CA PHE A 370 28.72 18.34 -10.19
C PHE A 370 30.22 18.35 -9.92
N ARG A 371 30.95 19.32 -10.48
CA ARG A 371 32.42 19.33 -10.47
C ARG A 371 33.07 20.73 -10.40
N ASP A 372 34.38 20.76 -10.13
CA ASP A 372 35.17 21.99 -9.91
C ASP A 372 35.74 22.65 -11.18
N GLY A 373 35.39 22.15 -12.36
CA GLY A 373 35.85 22.67 -13.64
C GLY A 373 35.32 21.87 -14.83
N THR A 374 35.80 22.17 -16.03
CA THR A 374 35.32 21.57 -17.29
C THR A 374 36.31 20.56 -17.89
N SER A 375 37.55 20.55 -17.38
CA SER A 375 38.64 19.71 -17.87
C SER A 375 38.55 18.26 -17.38
N SER A 376 39.07 17.33 -18.18
CA SER A 376 39.43 15.97 -17.72
C SER A 376 40.37 16.08 -16.52
N GLY A 377 40.03 15.48 -15.38
CA GLY A 377 40.73 15.71 -14.10
C GLY A 377 39.92 16.43 -13.01
N SER A 378 38.77 17.03 -13.36
CA SER A 378 37.94 17.80 -12.42
C SER A 378 37.42 16.90 -11.29
N LYS A 379 37.39 17.43 -10.05
CA LYS A 379 36.91 16.71 -8.87
C LYS A 379 35.40 16.59 -8.90
N ASN A 380 34.90 15.39 -8.61
CA ASN A 380 33.49 15.16 -8.37
C ASN A 380 33.10 15.75 -7.00
N PHE A 381 32.23 16.77 -7.00
CA PHE A 381 31.82 17.41 -5.78
C PHE A 381 30.87 16.59 -4.93
N HIS A 382 30.20 15.56 -5.47
CA HIS A 382 29.51 14.60 -4.60
C HIS A 382 30.51 13.94 -3.67
N TYR A 383 31.59 13.35 -4.22
CA TYR A 383 32.67 12.74 -3.43
C TYR A 383 33.30 13.73 -2.45
N VAL A 384 33.52 14.99 -2.87
CA VAL A 384 34.09 16.00 -1.98
C VAL A 384 33.23 16.23 -0.75
N HIS A 385 31.91 16.41 -0.91
CA HIS A 385 31.02 16.69 0.21
C HIS A 385 30.66 15.43 1.02
N THR A 386 30.53 14.27 0.40
CA THR A 386 30.09 13.03 1.08
C THR A 386 31.25 12.24 1.70
N VAL A 387 32.49 12.41 1.22
CA VAL A 387 33.63 11.60 1.67
C VAL A 387 34.86 12.41 2.07
N LYS A 388 35.29 13.38 1.26
CA LYS A 388 36.60 14.01 1.44
C LYS A 388 36.65 15.10 2.51
N ASP A 389 35.64 15.97 2.52
CA ASP A 389 35.67 17.21 3.29
C ASP A 389 34.69 17.17 4.46
N ALA A 390 33.40 17.39 4.18
CA ALA A 390 32.36 17.55 5.20
C ALA A 390 31.80 16.21 5.69
N GLN A 391 31.90 15.18 4.85
CA GLN A 391 31.29 13.86 5.09
C GLN A 391 29.82 14.01 5.48
N THR A 392 29.05 14.71 4.64
CA THR A 392 27.65 15.00 4.91
C THR A 392 26.73 14.07 4.13
N SER A 393 25.52 13.85 4.64
CA SER A 393 24.49 13.07 3.96
C SER A 393 23.98 13.74 2.67
N CYS A 394 23.42 12.92 1.76
CA CYS A 394 22.68 13.42 0.59
C CYS A 394 21.56 14.39 1.03
N LYS A 395 20.86 14.07 2.13
CA LYS A 395 19.77 14.86 2.72
C LYS A 395 20.19 16.28 3.13
N THR A 396 21.48 16.51 3.40
CA THR A 396 21.95 17.85 3.76
C THR A 396 21.70 18.86 2.63
N CYS A 397 21.83 18.42 1.37
CA CYS A 397 21.55 19.24 0.18
C CYS A 397 20.22 18.88 -0.50
N HIS A 398 19.77 17.63 -0.36
CA HIS A 398 18.52 17.10 -0.92
C HIS A 398 17.51 16.82 0.20
N TYR A 399 17.17 17.85 0.98
CA TYR A 399 16.36 17.68 2.19
C TYR A 399 14.95 17.18 1.88
N ASN A 400 14.31 17.77 0.86
CA ASN A 400 13.07 17.26 0.30
C ASN A 400 13.37 16.49 -0.99
N ILE A 401 13.40 15.17 -0.88
CA ILE A 401 13.73 14.30 -2.01
C ILE A 401 12.55 14.10 -2.96
N HIS A 402 11.30 14.28 -2.53
CA HIS A 402 10.16 13.97 -3.40
C HIS A 402 10.05 14.97 -4.54
N GLY A 403 10.05 16.27 -4.20
CA GLY A 403 10.13 17.34 -5.17
C GLY A 403 10.07 18.73 -4.56
N THR A 404 10.45 19.70 -5.37
CA THR A 404 10.63 21.09 -4.97
C THR A 404 10.62 22.03 -6.18
N THR A 405 10.33 23.30 -5.94
CA THR A 405 10.46 24.37 -6.94
C THR A 405 11.92 24.66 -7.32
N SER A 406 12.89 24.27 -6.48
CA SER A 406 14.32 24.35 -6.82
C SER A 406 14.71 23.36 -7.92
N ALA A 407 15.78 23.66 -8.66
CA ALA A 407 16.40 22.70 -9.57
C ALA A 407 17.18 21.62 -8.80
N HIS A 408 17.30 20.44 -9.40
CA HIS A 408 18.16 19.32 -8.94
C HIS A 408 17.89 18.82 -7.51
N LEU A 409 16.68 19.00 -7.00
CA LEU A 409 16.25 18.70 -5.62
C LEU A 409 17.10 19.43 -4.56
N ILE A 410 17.72 20.56 -4.90
CA ILE A 410 18.61 21.27 -3.98
C ILE A 410 17.78 22.14 -3.03
N VAL A 411 17.54 21.60 -1.84
CA VAL A 411 16.91 22.26 -0.68
C VAL A 411 17.70 21.83 0.55
N PHE A 412 18.25 22.79 1.27
CA PHE A 412 19.20 22.51 2.33
C PHE A 412 18.55 22.16 3.66
N ASN A 413 19.15 21.23 4.40
CA ASN A 413 18.83 20.98 5.79
C ASN A 413 19.39 22.10 6.67
N THR A 414 18.52 22.95 7.21
CA THR A 414 18.92 24.09 8.05
C THR A 414 19.42 23.70 9.44
N ALA A 415 19.36 22.41 9.80
CA ALA A 415 20.04 21.90 11.00
C ALA A 415 21.57 21.81 10.82
N VAL A 416 22.05 21.74 9.57
CA VAL A 416 23.48 21.61 9.21
C VAL A 416 23.98 22.88 8.51
N VAL A 417 23.15 23.44 7.63
CA VAL A 417 23.47 24.62 6.83
C VAL A 417 22.95 25.89 7.50
N SER A 418 23.78 26.93 7.53
CA SER A 418 23.42 28.26 8.05
C SER A 418 23.56 29.34 6.98
N SER A 419 23.03 30.53 7.26
CA SER A 419 23.01 31.61 6.28
C SER A 419 24.39 32.24 6.05
N SER A 420 24.69 32.57 4.80
CA SER A 420 25.76 33.49 4.45
C SER A 420 25.15 34.75 3.85
N GLY A 421 25.47 35.93 4.41
CA GLY A 421 24.86 37.18 3.98
C GLY A 421 23.33 37.20 4.08
N GLY A 422 22.74 36.46 5.03
CA GLY A 422 21.29 36.33 5.19
C GLY A 422 20.62 35.36 4.21
N GLN A 423 21.37 34.63 3.40
CA GLN A 423 20.84 33.70 2.39
C GLN A 423 21.27 32.25 2.66
N ILE A 424 20.36 31.32 2.38
CA ILE A 424 20.63 29.89 2.18
C ILE A 424 20.03 29.57 0.81
N ARG A 425 20.86 29.59 -0.23
CA ARG A 425 20.37 29.56 -1.62
C ARG A 425 21.27 28.74 -2.53
N TYR A 426 20.63 27.99 -3.42
CA TYR A 426 21.23 27.49 -4.66
C TYR A 426 20.67 28.27 -5.84
N GLU A 427 21.53 28.64 -6.77
CA GLU A 427 21.18 29.29 -8.04
C GLU A 427 21.63 28.39 -9.19
N HIS A 428 20.68 27.93 -10.01
CA HIS A 428 20.97 27.23 -11.25
C HIS A 428 21.45 28.22 -12.32
N ARG A 429 22.49 27.85 -13.06
CA ARG A 429 23.10 28.64 -14.15
C ARG A 429 23.28 27.74 -15.37
N SER A 430 23.44 28.32 -16.55
CA SER A 430 23.59 27.56 -17.79
C SER A 430 24.83 26.67 -17.84
N ASP A 431 25.89 27.04 -17.11
CA ASP A 431 27.18 26.35 -17.03
C ASP A 431 27.39 25.59 -15.71
N GLY A 432 26.40 25.58 -14.82
CA GLY A 432 26.62 25.15 -13.44
C GLY A 432 25.58 25.63 -12.45
N GLY A 433 26.00 25.79 -11.21
CA GLY A 433 25.24 26.53 -10.21
C GLY A 433 26.12 27.23 -9.21
N ALA A 434 25.52 28.05 -8.36
CA ALA A 434 26.21 28.71 -7.27
C ALA A 434 25.44 28.55 -5.97
N CYS A 435 26.17 28.32 -4.88
CA CYS A 435 25.60 28.29 -3.53
C CYS A 435 25.98 29.57 -2.77
N THR A 436 25.01 30.12 -2.06
CA THR A 436 25.14 31.19 -1.06
C THR A 436 24.68 30.66 0.30
N LEU A 437 25.60 30.15 1.13
CA LEU A 437 25.34 29.53 2.43
C LEU A 437 26.65 29.29 3.22
N LYS A 438 26.54 28.94 4.50
CA LYS A 438 27.65 28.41 5.33
C LYS A 438 27.40 26.96 5.70
N CYS A 439 28.42 26.11 5.56
CA CYS A 439 28.34 24.67 5.86
C CYS A 439 29.67 24.18 6.44
N HIS A 440 29.65 23.53 7.61
CA HIS A 440 30.86 23.09 8.35
C HIS A 440 31.96 24.17 8.47
N GLY A 441 31.58 25.39 8.82
CA GLY A 441 32.51 26.52 8.94
C GLY A 441 33.09 27.04 7.62
N LYS A 442 32.77 26.42 6.49
CA LYS A 442 33.13 26.91 5.15
C LYS A 442 32.04 27.86 4.66
N ASP A 443 32.46 29.03 4.17
CA ASP A 443 31.57 29.99 3.53
C ASP A 443 31.51 29.74 2.03
N HIS A 444 30.30 29.61 1.50
CA HIS A 444 30.01 29.44 0.09
C HIS A 444 29.26 30.70 -0.33
N ASN A 445 29.94 31.79 -0.73
CA ASN A 445 29.28 33.07 -1.01
C ASN A 445 29.94 33.93 -2.10
N PRO A 446 29.42 33.88 -3.35
CA PRO A 446 28.81 32.72 -3.96
C PRO A 446 29.90 31.75 -4.43
N LYS A 447 29.88 30.50 -3.96
CA LYS A 447 30.79 29.47 -4.48
C LYS A 447 30.18 28.84 -5.73
N SER A 448 30.92 28.85 -6.83
CA SER A 448 30.46 28.33 -8.13
C SER A 448 30.86 26.86 -8.32
N TYR A 449 29.98 26.12 -8.99
CA TYR A 449 30.06 24.69 -9.28
C TYR A 449 29.73 24.50 -10.75
N ARG A 450 30.64 23.94 -11.56
CA ARG A 450 30.47 23.90 -13.01
C ARG A 450 30.17 22.47 -13.48
N TRP A 451 29.46 22.35 -14.60
CA TRP A 451 29.23 21.06 -15.27
C TRP A 451 29.37 21.12 -16.80
N LYS A 452 29.52 22.32 -17.36
CA LYS A 452 29.84 22.55 -18.77
C LYS A 452 31.09 23.40 -18.88
#